data_AF-A0A8X6QWS0-F1
#
_entry.id   AF-A0A8X6QWS0-F1
#
_cell.length_a   1.000
_cell.length_b   1.000
_cell.length_c   1.000
_cell.angle_alpha   90.00
_cell.angle_beta   90.00
_cell.angle_gamma   90.00
#
_symmetry.space_group_name_H-M   'P 1'
#
loop_
_entity.id
_entity.type
_entity.pdbx_description
1 polymer ?
#
loop_
_entity_poly.entity_id
_entity_poly.type
_entity_poly.pdbx_seq_one_letter_code
_entity_poly.pdbx_strand_id
1 'polypeptide(L)'
;LGEIIEKNNWEYSYGKQFTDVLEEPVAIIISKNVLRLFLGTPPYLKVKESDDYLGVWHIAINLRKGFCCRERLNDVLYGIVSGGLYEKWINDITFRDTLRKRLEVKHEDPESQLTLKDLKMAFFVLFFGHALALMAFLAELLIPKRFKIFFS
;
A
#
# COMPACT_ATOMS: atom_id res chain seq x y z
N LEU A 1 18.18 -16.53 10.37
CA LEU A 1 17.42 -16.21 9.14
C LEU A 1 18.10 -16.81 7.90
N GLY A 2 19.40 -16.60 7.69
CA GLY A 2 20.16 -17.21 6.58
C GLY A 2 20.03 -18.73 6.46
N GLU A 3 20.22 -19.47 7.56
CA GLU A 3 20.10 -20.96 7.55
C GLU A 3 18.69 -21.46 7.17
N ILE A 4 17.64 -20.67 7.43
CA ILE A 4 16.26 -21.02 7.08
C ILE A 4 16.02 -20.84 5.57
N ILE A 5 16.63 -19.80 4.99
CA ILE A 5 16.54 -19.48 3.55
C ILE A 5 17.23 -20.59 2.74
N GLU A 6 18.41 -21.03 3.19
CA GLU A 6 19.17 -22.12 2.56
C GLU A 6 18.42 -23.45 2.67
N LYS A 7 17.88 -23.76 3.87
CA LYS A 7 17.11 -25.00 4.09
C LYS A 7 15.84 -25.10 3.24
N ASN A 8 15.20 -23.97 2.94
CA ASN A 8 13.96 -23.93 2.19
C ASN A 8 14.15 -23.63 0.69
N ASN A 9 15.40 -23.49 0.23
CA ASN A 9 15.76 -23.23 -1.17
C ASN A 9 15.05 -22.01 -1.77
N TRP A 10 14.92 -20.93 -0.98
CA TRP A 10 14.27 -19.68 -1.39
C TRP A 10 15.19 -18.78 -2.22
N GLU A 11 15.99 -19.36 -3.11
CA GLU A 11 16.90 -18.64 -3.99
C GLU A 11 16.24 -18.40 -5.36
N TYR A 12 16.10 -17.13 -5.76
CA TYR A 12 15.61 -16.75 -7.08
C TYR A 12 16.75 -16.26 -7.95
N SER A 13 16.85 -16.83 -9.16
CA SER A 13 17.85 -16.46 -10.17
C SER A 13 17.58 -15.04 -10.71
N TYR A 14 18.62 -14.21 -10.71
CA TYR A 14 18.62 -12.87 -11.32
C TYR A 14 18.31 -12.99 -12.81
N GLY A 15 17.06 -12.72 -13.23
CA GLY A 15 16.68 -12.76 -14.65
C GLY A 15 15.19 -12.70 -14.98
N LYS A 16 14.29 -12.96 -14.04
CA LYS A 16 12.84 -12.73 -14.23
C LYS A 16 12.48 -11.27 -13.95
N GLN A 17 11.49 -10.73 -14.68
CA GLN A 17 10.99 -9.38 -14.36
C GLN A 17 10.48 -9.38 -12.91
N PHE A 18 10.84 -8.34 -12.17
CA PHE A 18 10.56 -8.25 -10.73
C PHE A 18 9.06 -8.40 -10.39
N THR A 19 8.19 -8.11 -11.36
CA THR A 19 6.74 -8.27 -11.30
C THR A 19 6.29 -9.73 -11.27
N ASP A 20 6.95 -10.61 -12.01
CA ASP A 20 6.58 -12.02 -12.16
C ASP A 20 6.91 -12.83 -10.90
N VAL A 21 7.82 -12.31 -10.06
CA VAL A 21 8.24 -12.92 -8.80
C VAL A 21 7.20 -12.69 -7.68
N LEU A 22 6.26 -11.75 -7.86
CA LEU A 22 5.31 -11.34 -6.81
C LEU A 22 4.00 -12.14 -6.78
N GLU A 23 3.76 -13.01 -7.77
CA GLU A 23 2.58 -13.87 -7.81
C GLU A 23 2.71 -15.10 -6.91
N GLU A 24 3.93 -15.46 -6.52
CA GLU A 24 4.23 -16.54 -5.59
C GLU A 24 4.36 -16.01 -4.15
N PRO A 25 4.05 -16.81 -3.11
CA PRO A 25 4.16 -16.40 -1.71
C PRO A 25 5.63 -16.37 -1.25
N VAL A 26 6.40 -15.44 -1.81
CA VAL A 26 7.84 -15.29 -1.59
C VAL A 26 8.17 -14.03 -0.79
N ALA A 27 9.25 -14.10 -0.01
CA ALA A 27 9.83 -12.95 0.66
C ALA A 27 11.00 -12.42 -0.16
N ILE A 28 10.97 -11.12 -0.52
CA ILE A 28 12.04 -10.48 -1.29
C ILE A 28 12.84 -9.56 -0.36
N ILE A 29 14.16 -9.76 -0.34
CA ILE A 29 15.09 -8.91 0.41
C ILE A 29 15.81 -7.99 -0.59
N ILE A 30 15.44 -6.71 -0.61
CA ILE A 30 16.05 -5.69 -1.48
C ILE A 30 16.01 -4.32 -0.79
N SER A 31 16.76 -3.35 -1.32
CA SER A 31 16.68 -1.99 -0.80
C SER A 31 15.28 -1.38 -0.95
N LYS A 32 14.80 -0.71 0.09
CA LYS A 32 13.50 -0.04 0.16
C LYS A 32 13.25 0.95 -0.99
N ASN A 33 14.27 1.71 -1.36
CA ASN A 33 14.19 2.67 -2.47
C ASN A 33 14.00 1.96 -3.81
N VAL A 34 14.74 0.87 -4.03
CA VAL A 34 14.61 0.08 -5.27
C VAL A 34 13.25 -0.62 -5.32
N LEU A 35 12.78 -1.18 -4.20
CA LEU A 35 11.44 -1.78 -4.11
C LEU A 35 10.37 -0.77 -4.50
N ARG A 36 10.45 0.46 -3.97
CA ARG A 36 9.47 1.51 -4.25
C ARG A 36 9.52 2.04 -5.68
N LEU A 37 10.70 2.07 -6.30
CA LEU A 37 10.82 2.42 -7.71
C LEU A 37 10.16 1.35 -8.60
N PHE A 38 10.34 0.07 -8.30
CA PHE A 38 9.76 -1.00 -9.11
C PHE A 38 8.27 -1.23 -8.83
N LEU A 39 7.85 -1.19 -7.56
CA LEU A 39 6.48 -1.54 -7.14
C LEU A 39 5.58 -0.34 -6.86
N GLY A 40 6.13 0.88 -6.87
CA GLY A 40 5.43 2.09 -6.42
C GLY A 40 5.46 2.26 -4.91
N THR A 41 4.65 3.19 -4.39
CA THR A 41 4.54 3.46 -2.95
C THR A 41 3.16 3.07 -2.40
N PRO A 42 3.03 2.82 -1.08
CA PRO A 42 1.71 2.68 -0.44
C PRO A 42 0.78 3.84 -0.82
N PRO A 43 -0.53 3.61 -0.99
CA PRO A 43 -1.29 2.36 -0.77
C PRO A 43 -1.30 1.39 -1.96
N TYR A 44 -0.60 1.68 -3.06
CA TYR A 44 -0.65 0.88 -4.30
C TYR A 44 0.28 -0.32 -4.29
N LEU A 45 1.11 -0.41 -3.25
CA LEU A 45 2.00 -1.52 -3.01
C LEU A 45 1.16 -2.76 -2.69
N LYS A 46 1.08 -3.71 -3.63
CA LYS A 46 0.39 -5.01 -3.41
C LYS A 46 1.15 -5.95 -2.45
N VAL A 47 2.30 -5.51 -1.93
CA VAL A 47 3.11 -6.27 -0.95
C VAL A 47 3.08 -5.61 0.42
N LYS A 48 3.17 -6.44 1.47
CA LYS A 48 3.42 -5.95 2.83
C LYS A 48 4.90 -5.64 2.99
N GLU A 49 5.21 -4.36 3.17
CA GLU A 49 6.56 -3.88 3.50
C GLU A 49 6.78 -4.06 5.02
N SER A 50 7.93 -4.60 5.43
CA SER A 50 8.37 -4.57 6.83
C SER A 50 9.12 -3.27 7.10
N ASP A 51 8.90 -2.65 8.25
CA ASP A 51 9.62 -1.43 8.67
C ASP A 51 11.02 -1.72 9.24
N ASP A 52 11.34 -2.99 9.49
CA ASP A 52 12.64 -3.40 10.01
C ASP A 52 13.75 -3.28 8.97
N TYR A 53 14.88 -2.69 9.37
CA TYR A 53 16.07 -2.56 8.54
C TYR A 53 17.02 -3.74 8.79
N LEU A 54 17.31 -4.52 7.75
CA LEU A 54 18.33 -5.58 7.82
C LEU A 54 19.77 -5.03 7.80
N GLY A 55 19.95 -3.76 7.42
CA GLY A 55 21.24 -3.09 7.39
C GLY A 55 21.20 -1.79 6.58
N VAL A 56 22.22 -0.95 6.79
CA VAL A 56 22.45 0.27 5.99
C VAL A 56 23.61 0.00 5.05
N TRP A 57 23.35 0.11 3.75
CA TRP A 57 24.36 -0.08 2.71
C TRP A 57 24.77 1.27 2.14
N HIS A 58 26.08 1.51 2.05
CA HIS A 58 26.62 2.73 1.45
C HIS A 58 26.83 2.55 -0.05
N ILE A 59 26.37 3.52 -0.84
CA ILE A 59 26.68 3.61 -2.27
C ILE A 59 27.96 4.44 -2.41
N ALA A 60 28.95 3.92 -3.11
CA ALA A 60 30.22 4.60 -3.37
C ALA A 60 30.47 4.74 -4.88
N ILE A 61 31.09 5.85 -5.27
CA ILE A 61 31.51 6.11 -6.64
C ILE A 61 32.97 5.69 -6.79
N ASN A 62 33.25 4.70 -7.64
CA ASN A 62 34.61 4.28 -7.96
C ASN A 62 35.22 5.18 -9.04
N LEU A 63 36.42 5.71 -8.77
CA LEU A 63 37.16 6.60 -9.68
C LEU A 63 38.49 5.96 -10.09
N ARG A 64 38.96 6.25 -11.32
CA ARG A 64 40.28 5.81 -11.79
C ARG A 64 41.38 6.41 -10.93
N LYS A 65 42.45 5.64 -10.68
CA LYS A 65 43.68 6.16 -10.05
C LYS A 65 44.20 7.36 -10.86
N GLY A 66 44.40 8.50 -10.19
CA GLY A 66 44.86 9.76 -10.80
C GLY A 66 43.75 10.67 -11.33
N PHE A 67 42.47 10.43 -10.98
CA PHE A 67 41.39 11.35 -11.34
C PHE A 67 41.63 12.75 -10.75
N CYS A 68 41.76 13.76 -11.63
CA CYS A 68 42.21 15.11 -11.27
C CYS A 68 41.22 15.91 -10.42
N CYS A 69 39.94 15.50 -10.35
CA CYS A 69 38.88 16.31 -9.75
C CYS A 69 38.17 15.62 -8.58
N ARG A 70 38.85 14.72 -7.85
CA ARG A 70 38.23 13.96 -6.76
C ARG A 70 37.67 14.88 -5.67
N GLU A 71 38.44 15.88 -5.23
CA GLU A 71 38.03 16.80 -4.16
C GLU A 71 36.84 17.64 -4.59
N ARG A 72 36.93 18.26 -5.78
CA ARG A 72 35.82 19.04 -6.36
C ARG A 72 34.54 18.23 -6.51
N LEU A 73 34.64 16.96 -6.92
CA LEU A 73 33.47 16.07 -7.00
C LEU A 73 32.87 15.82 -5.62
N ASN A 74 33.71 15.63 -4.61
CA ASN A 74 33.26 15.38 -3.25
C ASN A 74 32.55 16.61 -2.66
N ASP A 75 33.07 17.81 -2.90
CA ASP A 75 32.43 19.07 -2.46
C ASP A 75 31.05 19.25 -3.07
N VAL A 76 30.91 18.96 -4.37
CA VAL A 76 29.62 19.00 -5.05
C VAL A 76 28.67 17.94 -4.47
N LEU A 77 29.16 16.72 -4.22
CA LEU A 77 28.35 15.65 -3.63
C LEU A 77 27.86 16.04 -2.23
N TYR A 78 28.73 16.57 -1.38
CA TYR A 78 28.36 17.08 -0.07
C TYR A 78 27.36 18.22 -0.17
N GLY A 79 27.52 19.15 -1.11
CA GLY A 79 26.54 20.21 -1.37
C GLY A 79 25.16 19.68 -1.73
N ILE A 80 25.08 18.67 -2.60
CA ILE A 80 23.83 18.02 -3.00
C ILE A 80 23.14 17.32 -1.83
N VAL A 81 23.92 16.61 -1.02
CA VAL A 81 23.40 15.85 0.13
C VAL A 81 22.99 16.79 1.27
N SER A 82 23.87 17.70 1.68
CA SER A 82 23.59 18.67 2.75
C SER A 82 22.47 19.64 2.40
N GLY A 83 22.30 19.96 1.11
CA GLY A 83 21.19 20.78 0.62
C GLY A 83 19.85 20.04 0.48
N GLY A 84 19.78 18.75 0.83
CA GLY A 84 18.56 17.93 0.72
C GLY A 84 18.10 17.67 -0.72
N LEU A 85 18.93 18.02 -1.71
CA LEU A 85 18.57 17.88 -3.12
C LEU A 85 18.45 16.41 -3.51
N TYR A 86 19.26 15.54 -2.91
CA TYR A 86 19.18 14.10 -3.09
C TYR A 86 17.82 13.53 -2.66
N GLU A 87 17.34 13.88 -1.47
CA GLU A 87 16.05 13.40 -0.95
C GLU A 87 14.89 13.92 -1.79
N LYS A 88 14.93 15.21 -2.17
CA LYS A 88 13.93 15.79 -3.08
C LYS A 88 13.90 15.05 -4.41
N TRP A 89 15.06 14.76 -4.99
CA TRP A 89 15.15 14.09 -6.28
C TRP A 89 14.60 12.66 -6.25
N ILE A 90 14.94 11.88 -5.22
CA ILE A 90 14.40 10.53 -5.04
C ILE A 90 12.87 10.58 -4.86
N ASN A 91 12.36 11.51 -4.04
CA ASN A 91 10.92 11.67 -3.85
C ASN A 91 10.20 12.05 -5.15
N ASP A 92 10.77 12.94 -5.95
CA ASP A 92 10.19 13.38 -7.23
C ASP A 92 10.16 12.24 -8.26
N ILE A 93 11.24 11.46 -8.38
CA ILE A 93 11.26 10.28 -9.25
C ILE A 93 10.21 9.27 -8.82
N THR A 94 10.17 8.94 -7.52
CA THR A 94 9.24 7.94 -6.98
C THR A 94 7.79 8.39 -7.14
N PHE A 95 7.52 9.68 -6.93
CA PHE A 95 6.20 10.27 -7.12
C PHE A 95 5.76 10.26 -8.58
N ARG A 96 6.65 10.69 -9.49
CA ARG A 96 6.37 10.70 -10.94
C ARG A 96 6.12 9.29 -11.47
N ASP A 97 6.90 8.31 -11.03
CA ASP A 97 6.71 6.92 -11.41
C ASP A 97 5.39 6.35 -10.88
N THR A 98 5.05 6.65 -9.62
CA THR A 98 3.75 6.30 -9.03
C THR A 98 2.58 6.94 -9.78
N LEU A 99 2.71 8.21 -10.20
CA LEU A 99 1.71 8.88 -11.03
C LEU A 99 1.56 8.23 -12.40
N ARG A 100 2.66 7.88 -13.07
CA ARG A 100 2.63 7.17 -14.35
C ARG A 100 1.88 5.84 -14.22
N LYS A 101 2.24 5.02 -13.23
CA LYS A 101 1.56 3.75 -12.94
C LYS A 101 0.08 3.96 -12.64
N ARG A 102 -0.29 5.03 -11.90
CA ARG A 102 -1.70 5.38 -11.67
C ARG A 102 -2.42 5.68 -12.98
N LEU A 103 -1.82 6.45 -13.89
CA LEU A 103 -2.44 6.80 -15.17
C LEU A 103 -2.63 5.58 -16.06
N GLU A 104 -1.68 4.65 -16.03
CA GLU A 104 -1.76 3.37 -16.75
C GLU A 104 -2.85 2.45 -16.15
N VAL A 105 -2.91 2.30 -14.81
CA VAL A 105 -3.91 1.47 -14.12
C VAL A 105 -5.32 2.07 -14.19
N LYS A 106 -5.47 3.40 -14.25
CA LYS A 106 -6.79 4.05 -14.37
C LYS A 106 -7.48 3.78 -15.71
N HIS A 107 -6.79 3.16 -16.68
CA HIS A 107 -7.42 2.65 -17.89
C HIS A 107 -7.91 1.20 -17.79
N GLU A 108 -7.58 0.46 -16.72
CA GLU A 108 -7.97 -0.95 -16.57
C GLU A 108 -8.85 -1.26 -15.34
N ASP A 109 -8.86 -0.44 -14.28
CA ASP A 109 -9.76 -0.67 -13.14
C ASP A 109 -10.97 0.29 -13.16
N PRO A 110 -12.21 -0.23 -13.14
CA PRO A 110 -13.39 0.59 -12.95
C PRO A 110 -13.27 1.24 -11.56
N GLU A 111 -13.55 2.54 -11.51
CA GLU A 111 -13.71 3.33 -10.28
C GLU A 111 -14.22 2.48 -9.14
N SER A 112 -13.58 2.54 -7.97
CA SER A 112 -13.99 1.86 -6.74
C SER A 112 -15.51 1.84 -6.59
N GLN A 113 -16.14 0.79 -7.11
CA GLN A 113 -17.57 0.60 -7.01
C GLN A 113 -17.80 0.29 -5.54
N LEU A 114 -18.58 1.14 -4.87
CA LEU A 114 -19.10 0.90 -3.53
C LEU A 114 -19.61 -0.54 -3.47
N THR A 115 -18.80 -1.41 -2.88
CA THR A 115 -19.09 -2.84 -2.90
C THR A 115 -20.22 -3.05 -1.92
N LEU A 116 -21.19 -3.92 -2.22
CA LEU A 116 -22.36 -4.23 -1.37
C LEU A 116 -21.99 -4.58 0.08
N LYS A 117 -20.74 -4.93 0.33
CA LYS A 117 -20.14 -5.15 1.64
C LYS A 117 -20.13 -3.90 2.53
N ASP A 118 -19.96 -2.71 1.96
CA ASP A 118 -19.93 -1.43 2.67
C ASP A 118 -21.34 -0.90 2.99
N LEU A 119 -22.32 -1.21 2.13
CA LEU A 119 -23.74 -0.88 2.39
C LEU A 119 -24.48 -1.90 3.27
N LYS A 120 -23.84 -3.03 3.61
CA LYS A 120 -24.47 -4.11 4.40
C LYS A 120 -25.04 -3.62 5.72
N MET A 121 -24.36 -2.68 6.38
CA MET A 121 -24.81 -2.10 7.65
C MET A 121 -26.07 -1.25 7.47
N ALA A 122 -26.14 -0.44 6.40
CA ALA A 122 -27.31 0.39 6.10
C ALA A 122 -28.54 -0.48 5.79
N PHE A 123 -28.39 -1.55 5.00
CA PHE A 123 -29.46 -2.50 4.73
C PHE A 123 -29.92 -3.25 6.00
N PHE A 124 -28.99 -3.59 6.90
CA PHE A 124 -29.32 -4.25 8.16
C PHE A 124 -30.14 -3.35 9.07
N VAL A 125 -29.76 -2.08 9.21
CA VAL A 125 -30.52 -1.09 10.00
C VAL A 125 -31.92 -0.87 9.40
N LEU A 126 -32.02 -0.77 8.07
CA LEU A 126 -33.30 -0.60 7.39
C LEU A 126 -34.23 -1.81 7.59
N PHE A 127 -33.70 -3.02 7.45
CA PHE A 127 -34.45 -4.25 7.67
C PHE A 127 -34.92 -4.38 9.12
N PHE A 128 -34.04 -4.11 10.08
CA PHE A 128 -34.37 -4.19 11.50
C PHE A 128 -35.40 -3.14 11.92
N GLY A 129 -35.28 -1.92 11.39
CA GLY A 129 -36.25 -0.84 11.60
C GLY A 129 -37.64 -1.20 11.06
N HIS A 130 -37.71 -1.75 9.84
CA HIS A 130 -38.98 -2.21 9.27
C HIS A 130 -39.58 -3.41 10.03
N ALA A 131 -38.76 -4.36 10.49
CA ALA A 131 -39.23 -5.47 11.30
C ALA A 131 -39.85 -5.01 12.62
N LEU A 132 -39.20 -4.06 13.32
CA LEU A 132 -39.73 -3.46 14.55
C LEU A 132 -41.05 -2.71 14.30
N ALA A 133 -41.11 -1.90 13.23
CA ALA A 133 -42.32 -1.17 12.87
C ALA A 133 -43.49 -2.12 12.55
N LEU A 134 -43.22 -3.20 11.82
CA LEU A 134 -44.23 -4.20 11.48
C LEU A 134 -44.70 -4.98 12.72
N MET A 135 -43.80 -5.32 13.65
CA MET A 135 -44.18 -5.93 14.93
C MET A 135 -45.04 -5.00 15.79
N ALA A 136 -44.70 -3.70 15.86
CA ALA A 136 -45.49 -2.71 16.58
C ALA A 136 -46.88 -2.54 15.97
N PHE A 137 -46.97 -2.49 14.63
CA PHE A 137 -48.24 -2.42 13.90
C PHE A 137 -49.11 -3.66 14.14
N LEU A 138 -48.53 -4.86 14.08
CA LEU A 138 -49.25 -6.09 14.39
C LEU A 138 -49.71 -6.15 15.85
N ALA A 139 -48.88 -5.70 16.79
CA ALA A 139 -49.27 -5.59 18.20
C ALA A 139 -50.45 -4.62 18.37
N GLU A 140 -50.43 -3.47 17.70
CA GLU A 140 -51.52 -2.50 17.71
C GLU A 140 -52.82 -3.07 17.11
N LEU A 141 -52.71 -3.93 16.09
CA LEU A 141 -53.85 -4.54 15.40
C LEU A 141 -54.45 -5.73 16.16
N LEU A 142 -53.62 -6.47 16.89
CA LEU A 142 -54.02 -7.62 17.70
C LEU A 142 -54.51 -7.25 19.10
N ILE A 143 -54.16 -6.07 19.62
CA ILE A 143 -54.75 -5.53 20.84
C ILE A 143 -56.13 -4.97 20.47
N PRO A 144 -57.25 -5.60 20.87
CA PRO A 144 -58.57 -5.02 20.63
C PRO A 144 -58.66 -3.66 21.34
N LYS A 145 -59.27 -2.67 20.66
CA LYS A 145 -59.46 -1.25 21.07
C LYS A 145 -60.20 -1.04 22.41
N ARG A 146 -59.73 -1.61 23.51
CA ARG A 146 -60.24 -1.41 24.87
C ARG A 146 -59.21 -0.79 25.84
N PHE A 147 -57.95 -0.64 25.41
CA PHE A 147 -56.89 -0.03 26.23
C PHE A 147 -56.39 1.34 25.73
N LYS A 148 -56.98 1.90 24.66
CA LYS A 148 -56.58 3.20 24.09
C LYS A 148 -57.13 4.43 24.84
N ILE A 149 -57.64 4.27 26.06
CA ILE A 149 -58.17 5.38 26.90
C ILE A 149 -57.39 5.55 28.23
N PHE A 150 -56.48 4.64 28.61
CA PHE A 150 -55.83 4.71 29.93
C PHE A 150 -54.40 5.26 29.96
N PHE A 151 -53.84 5.68 28.82
CA PHE A 151 -52.53 6.35 28.76
C PHE A 151 -52.52 7.42 27.65
N SER A 152 -53.25 8.52 27.90
CA SER A 152 -52.98 9.86 27.37
C SER A 152 -53.50 10.88 28.36
#